data_AF-A0A914SY74-F1
#
_entry.id   AF-A0A914SY74-F1
#
_cell.length_a   1.000
_cell.length_b   1.000
_cell.length_c   1.000
_cell.angle_alpha   90.00
_cell.angle_beta   90.00
_cell.angle_gamma   90.00
#
_symmetry.space_group_name_H-M   'P 1'
#
loop_
_entity.id
_entity.type
_entity.pdbx_description
1 polymer ?
#
loop_
_entity_poly.entity_id
_entity_poly.type
_entity_poly.pdbx_seq_one_letter_code
_entity_poly.pdbx_strand_id
1 'polypeptide(L)'
;MIFSDIFTFLLIITLFFNGIFALTPEERGELARKFKYYHPSVRPRDKFNLIETLNGTFFNLNTEIELLQTRPLVKEIQLELVMIIHYLDDRLIMRELDDVLTIPSEFKPWIPIIAIFPGKDPQQSIHVDPKTGQMTVFYRIFSQLPCFADSWKYPFEKYQCDLYFTTQQDERIFVRRMRDLRPDNQISSVEYLTEEWPYMVFHLFFNSHWHSSIVNVYLPSILIFSVVIFAQWKRRKIQIIVCVAALISIIIMQASQRKYDQITMQDLWMTGILLHLIAILTIDLVLPSRRIIYTTFHSSSRISPKYSPSPARNRRKHSIDHSEQSPLMRYSPPSIRPKPIGGQSVYAYVNPAVTEPHNSAPLPGEDGQSISDALLIRSQTSRAFSSSSPPPPPIKRQITEVTIGTKKRIALSVILVVYAAFFISYCILVFFVLSNP
;
A
#
# COMPACT_ATOMS: atom_id res chain seq x y z
N MET A 1 -61.65 14.03 -6.86
CA MET A 1 -60.20 14.20 -6.61
C MET A 1 -59.91 14.74 -5.21
N ILE A 2 -60.49 15.87 -4.80
CA ILE A 2 -60.17 16.54 -3.51
C ILE A 2 -60.41 15.67 -2.26
N PHE A 3 -61.43 14.81 -2.24
CA PHE A 3 -61.73 13.94 -1.10
C PHE A 3 -60.71 12.81 -0.89
N SER A 4 -60.03 12.37 -1.95
CA SER A 4 -58.99 11.33 -1.85
C SER A 4 -57.76 11.90 -1.15
N ASP A 5 -57.38 13.12 -1.50
CA ASP A 5 -56.16 13.78 -0.97
C ASP A 5 -56.29 14.13 0.52
N ILE A 6 -57.49 14.50 0.98
CA ILE A 6 -57.74 14.75 2.41
C ILE A 6 -57.64 13.45 3.21
N PHE A 7 -58.11 12.32 2.67
CA PHE A 7 -58.07 11.04 3.38
C PHE A 7 -56.64 10.49 3.47
N THR A 8 -55.82 10.62 2.42
CA THR A 8 -54.38 10.30 2.49
C THR A 8 -53.65 11.22 3.46
N PHE A 9 -53.98 12.51 3.49
CA PHE A 9 -53.36 13.45 4.43
C PHE A 9 -53.73 13.13 5.89
N LEU A 10 -55.00 12.79 6.17
CA LEU A 10 -55.44 12.39 7.51
C LEU A 10 -54.85 11.03 7.95
N LEU A 11 -54.67 10.11 7.00
CA LEU A 11 -54.05 8.81 7.24
C LEU A 11 -52.54 8.93 7.46
N ILE A 12 -51.86 9.83 6.75
CA ILE A 12 -50.46 10.17 7.00
C ILE A 12 -50.32 10.84 8.37
N ILE A 13 -51.21 11.77 8.75
CA ILE A 13 -51.21 12.39 10.08
C ILE A 13 -51.43 11.35 11.18
N THR A 14 -52.42 10.45 11.04
CA THR A 14 -52.67 9.42 12.05
C THR A 14 -51.56 8.36 12.12
N LEU A 15 -50.92 8.02 11.00
CA LEU A 15 -49.71 7.18 10.99
C LEU A 15 -48.49 7.90 11.60
N PHE A 16 -48.37 9.22 11.45
CA PHE A 16 -47.34 10.01 12.13
C PHE A 16 -47.59 10.15 13.63
N PHE A 17 -48.86 10.23 14.07
CA PHE A 17 -49.21 10.32 15.49
C PHE A 17 -49.04 8.98 16.23
N ASN A 18 -49.23 7.84 15.57
CA ASN A 18 -49.04 6.52 16.16
C ASN A 18 -47.57 6.07 16.26
N GLY A 19 -46.63 6.90 15.76
CA GLY A 19 -45.19 6.60 15.77
C GLY A 19 -44.40 7.23 16.92
N ILE A 20 -45.06 7.95 17.83
CA ILE A 20 -44.41 8.50 19.03
C ILE A 20 -44.72 7.52 20.17
N PHE A 21 -43.71 6.76 20.61
CA PHE A 21 -43.75 6.04 21.88
C PHE A 21 -43.95 7.06 23.00
N ALA A 22 -45.22 7.40 23.25
CA ALA A 22 -45.62 8.32 24.28
C ALA A 22 -45.90 7.55 25.57
N LEU A 23 -45.45 8.08 26.69
CA LEU A 23 -45.75 7.54 28.02
C LEU A 23 -47.25 7.42 28.20
N THR A 24 -47.67 6.37 28.92
CA THR A 24 -49.07 6.24 29.31
C THR A 24 -49.46 7.38 30.26
N PRO A 25 -50.76 7.72 30.37
CA PRO A 25 -51.22 8.76 31.28
C PRO A 25 -50.82 8.51 32.75
N GLU A 26 -50.76 7.24 33.15
CA GLU A 26 -50.34 6.82 34.50
C GLU A 26 -48.86 7.07 34.72
N GLU A 27 -48.00 6.64 33.77
CA GLU A 27 -46.56 6.86 33.80
C GLU A 27 -46.21 8.35 33.84
N ARG A 28 -46.89 9.15 33.02
CA ARG A 28 -46.70 10.60 32.97
C ARG A 28 -47.14 11.27 34.27
N GLY A 29 -48.22 10.79 34.89
CA GLY A 29 -48.74 11.29 36.16
C GLY A 29 -47.76 11.07 37.32
N GLU A 30 -47.22 9.85 37.43
CA GLU A 30 -46.24 9.51 38.47
C GLU A 30 -44.90 10.22 38.25
N LEU A 31 -44.42 10.31 37.00
CA LEU A 31 -43.25 11.14 36.67
C LEU A 31 -43.47 12.61 37.06
N ALA A 32 -44.60 13.21 36.69
CA ALA A 32 -44.90 14.60 37.03
C ALA A 32 -44.92 14.83 38.55
N ARG A 33 -45.45 13.88 39.32
CA ARG A 33 -45.46 13.91 40.78
C ARG A 33 -44.05 13.87 41.36
N LYS A 34 -43.17 13.01 40.82
CA LYS A 34 -41.77 12.91 41.24
C LYS A 34 -40.97 14.17 40.89
N PHE A 35 -41.14 14.68 39.67
CA PHE A 35 -40.39 15.83 39.19
C PHE A 35 -40.85 17.17 39.79
N LYS A 36 -42.02 17.24 40.44
CA LYS A 36 -42.52 18.45 41.11
C LYS A 36 -41.54 19.04 42.12
N TYR A 37 -40.81 18.20 42.84
CA TYR A 37 -39.82 18.62 43.86
C TYR A 37 -38.40 18.12 43.53
N TYR A 38 -38.17 17.66 42.30
CA TYR A 38 -36.87 17.19 41.88
C TYR A 38 -35.99 18.36 41.47
N HIS A 39 -34.78 18.43 42.03
CA HIS A 39 -33.80 19.44 41.68
C HIS A 39 -32.65 18.82 40.86
N PRO A 40 -32.57 19.12 39.55
CA PRO A 40 -31.54 18.55 38.67
C PRO A 40 -30.12 19.05 38.95
N SER A 41 -29.96 20.09 39.77
CA SER A 41 -28.65 20.56 40.22
C SER A 41 -28.05 19.71 41.35
N VAL A 42 -28.87 18.86 42.00
CA VAL A 42 -28.44 18.06 43.13
C VAL A 42 -28.14 16.64 42.67
N ARG A 43 -26.85 16.29 42.69
CA ARG A 43 -26.35 14.95 42.36
C ARG A 43 -26.91 13.88 43.34
N PRO A 44 -27.31 12.69 42.85
CA PRO A 44 -27.67 11.56 43.71
C PRO A 44 -26.51 11.17 44.63
N ARG A 45 -26.80 10.89 45.91
CA ARG A 45 -25.78 10.57 46.93
C ARG A 45 -25.82 9.12 47.41
N ASP A 46 -26.34 8.22 46.58
CA ASP A 46 -26.33 6.80 46.89
C ASP A 46 -24.87 6.30 47.05
N LYS A 47 -24.63 5.42 48.02
CA LYS A 47 -23.30 4.88 48.35
C LYS A 47 -22.70 4.08 47.19
N PHE A 48 -23.53 3.41 46.38
CA PHE A 48 -23.11 2.64 45.23
C PHE A 48 -22.61 3.52 44.07
N ASN A 49 -22.93 4.81 44.08
CA ASN A 49 -22.41 5.77 43.11
C ASN A 49 -21.09 6.40 43.55
N LEU A 50 -20.52 6.00 44.68
CA LEU A 50 -19.25 6.55 45.20
C LEU A 50 -18.17 5.48 45.17
N ILE A 51 -16.96 5.88 44.77
CA ILE A 51 -15.76 5.05 44.80
C ILE A 51 -14.68 5.72 45.63
N GLU A 52 -14.15 5.00 46.61
CA GLU A 52 -13.04 5.45 47.44
C GLU A 52 -11.73 4.90 46.87
N THR A 53 -10.80 5.79 46.53
CA THR A 53 -9.46 5.45 46.03
C THR A 53 -8.40 6.10 46.92
N LEU A 54 -7.14 5.70 46.79
CA LEU A 54 -6.01 6.34 47.50
C LEU A 54 -5.94 7.86 47.26
N ASN A 55 -6.50 8.32 46.14
CA ASN A 55 -6.49 9.73 45.72
C ASN A 55 -7.76 10.49 46.15
N GLY A 56 -8.66 9.88 46.93
CA GLY A 56 -9.90 10.48 47.41
C GLY A 56 -11.17 9.72 47.01
N THR A 57 -12.31 10.29 47.36
CA THR A 57 -13.65 9.77 47.06
C THR A 57 -14.24 10.46 45.84
N PHE A 58 -14.64 9.69 44.83
CA PHE A 58 -15.15 10.21 43.57
C PHE A 58 -16.55 9.65 43.29
N PHE A 59 -17.32 10.38 42.50
CA PHE A 59 -18.55 9.86 41.93
C PHE A 59 -18.22 8.91 40.79
N ASN A 60 -18.68 7.67 40.90
CA ASN A 60 -18.39 6.59 39.98
C ASN A 60 -19.40 6.57 38.83
N LEU A 61 -18.94 6.92 37.63
CA LEU A 61 -19.71 6.77 36.39
C LEU A 61 -19.42 5.38 35.81
N ASN A 62 -20.21 4.41 36.25
CA ASN A 62 -20.10 3.03 35.80
C ASN A 62 -20.52 2.92 34.33
N THR A 63 -19.55 2.67 33.45
CA THR A 63 -19.70 2.88 32.01
C THR A 63 -19.51 1.58 31.22
N GLU A 64 -20.42 1.31 30.27
CA GLU A 64 -20.24 0.31 29.21
C GLU A 64 -20.03 1.03 27.87
N ILE A 65 -19.09 0.55 27.06
CA ILE A 65 -18.77 1.16 25.75
C ILE A 65 -19.03 0.14 24.67
N GLU A 66 -19.82 0.52 23.67
CA GLU A 66 -20.09 -0.28 22.48
C GLU A 66 -19.55 0.45 21.26
N LEU A 67 -18.53 -0.13 20.62
CA LEU A 67 -17.93 0.41 19.41
C LEU A 67 -18.70 -0.13 18.19
N LEU A 68 -19.39 0.76 17.47
CA LEU A 68 -20.30 0.36 16.39
C LEU A 68 -19.62 0.38 15.02
N GLN A 69 -18.82 1.41 14.75
CA GLN A 69 -18.21 1.59 13.44
C GLN A 69 -16.93 2.41 13.50
N THR A 70 -15.93 1.99 12.72
CA THR A 70 -14.72 2.76 12.43
C THR A 70 -14.43 2.74 10.93
N ARG A 71 -14.37 3.92 10.29
CA ARG A 71 -14.03 4.02 8.87
C ARG A 71 -12.80 4.93 8.69
N PRO A 72 -11.64 4.37 8.32
CA PRO A 72 -10.45 5.17 8.08
C PRO A 72 -10.60 5.96 6.76
N LEU A 73 -10.22 7.23 6.83
CA LEU A 73 -10.02 8.14 5.71
C LEU A 73 -8.51 8.45 5.62
N VAL A 74 -8.10 9.39 4.76
CA VAL A 74 -6.66 9.63 4.48
C VAL A 74 -5.88 10.08 5.71
N LYS A 75 -6.46 10.93 6.56
CA LYS A 75 -5.83 11.47 7.80
C LYS A 75 -6.82 11.61 8.95
N GLU A 76 -7.96 10.95 8.82
CA GLU A 76 -9.06 11.07 9.75
C GLU A 76 -9.72 9.70 9.89
N ILE A 77 -10.44 9.49 10.99
CA ILE A 77 -11.27 8.31 11.16
C ILE A 77 -12.68 8.73 11.56
N GLN A 78 -13.67 8.18 10.85
CA GLN A 78 -15.07 8.32 11.27
C GLN A 78 -15.35 7.25 12.32
N LEU A 79 -15.86 7.69 13.45
CA LEU A 79 -16.11 6.88 14.63
C LEU A 79 -17.57 6.99 15.03
N GLU A 80 -18.21 5.83 15.20
CA GLU A 80 -19.51 5.71 15.84
C GLU A 80 -19.38 4.78 17.04
N LEU A 81 -19.70 5.31 18.23
CA LEU A 81 -19.69 4.56 19.47
C LEU A 81 -20.87 4.95 20.35
N VAL A 82 -21.27 4.05 21.24
CA VAL A 82 -22.28 4.28 22.26
C VAL A 82 -21.62 4.12 23.61
N MET A 83 -21.70 5.17 24.43
CA MET A 83 -21.28 5.14 25.83
C MET A 83 -22.53 5.07 26.70
N ILE A 84 -22.62 4.05 27.55
CA ILE A 84 -23.77 3.76 28.40
C ILE A 84 -23.34 3.96 29.84
N ILE A 85 -24.00 4.84 30.58
CA ILE A 85 -23.66 5.12 31.98
C ILE A 85 -24.80 4.70 32.89
N HIS A 86 -24.45 3.97 33.94
CA HIS A 86 -25.38 3.49 34.95
C HIS A 86 -25.08 4.13 36.31
N TYR A 87 -26.11 4.67 36.95
CA TYR A 87 -26.05 5.15 38.34
C TYR A 87 -27.42 4.99 39.01
N LEU A 88 -27.48 5.09 40.33
CA LEU A 88 -28.71 4.98 41.11
C LEU A 88 -29.22 6.36 41.54
N ASP A 89 -30.53 6.61 41.43
CA ASP A 89 -31.19 7.78 42.00
C ASP A 89 -32.46 7.37 42.76
N ASP A 90 -32.32 7.17 44.08
CA ASP A 90 -33.40 6.76 44.97
C ASP A 90 -34.62 7.68 44.92
N ARG A 91 -34.44 8.94 44.51
CA ARG A 91 -35.53 9.92 44.40
C ARG A 91 -36.51 9.55 43.28
N LEU A 92 -36.05 8.79 42.29
CA LEU A 92 -36.80 8.40 41.11
C LEU A 92 -37.43 6.99 41.21
N ILE A 93 -37.42 6.37 42.40
CA ILE A 93 -38.12 5.11 42.63
C ILE A 93 -39.64 5.32 42.59
N MET A 94 -40.33 4.64 41.68
CA MET A 94 -41.78 4.68 41.46
C MET A 94 -42.35 3.28 41.66
N ARG A 95 -43.06 3.07 42.77
CA ARG A 95 -43.54 1.73 43.18
C ARG A 95 -44.72 1.20 42.34
N GLU A 96 -45.38 2.10 41.63
CA GLU A 96 -46.61 1.81 40.88
C GLU A 96 -46.31 1.42 39.43
N LEU A 97 -45.06 1.58 38.97
CA LEU A 97 -44.64 1.26 37.61
C LEU A 97 -43.66 0.09 37.63
N ASP A 98 -43.83 -0.83 36.68
CA ASP A 98 -43.01 -2.04 36.60
C ASP A 98 -41.98 -2.02 35.45
N ASP A 99 -42.29 -1.32 34.36
CA ASP A 99 -41.53 -1.34 33.12
C ASP A 99 -40.46 -0.24 33.04
N VAL A 100 -39.37 -0.51 32.31
CA VAL A 100 -38.32 0.49 32.08
C VAL A 100 -38.86 1.62 31.22
N LEU A 101 -38.78 2.84 31.76
CA LEU A 101 -39.34 4.02 31.11
C LEU A 101 -38.25 4.82 30.41
N THR A 102 -38.58 5.37 29.25
CA THR A 102 -37.74 6.39 28.58
C THR A 102 -38.19 7.76 29.07
N ILE A 103 -37.26 8.53 29.65
CA ILE A 103 -37.57 9.85 30.18
C ILE A 103 -37.69 10.85 29.02
N PRO A 104 -38.84 11.52 28.86
CA PRO A 104 -39.07 12.49 27.81
C PRO A 104 -38.39 13.82 28.16
N SER A 105 -38.15 14.66 27.15
CA SER A 105 -37.41 15.94 27.29
C SER A 105 -38.06 16.97 28.22
N GLU A 106 -39.34 16.79 28.54
CA GLU A 106 -40.10 17.59 29.51
C GLU A 106 -39.63 17.39 30.96
N PHE A 107 -39.09 16.21 31.30
CA PHE A 107 -38.53 15.93 32.61
C PHE A 107 -37.01 15.94 32.54
N LYS A 108 -36.38 16.74 33.41
CA LYS A 108 -34.92 16.91 33.43
C LYS A 108 -34.33 16.29 34.70
N PRO A 109 -33.88 15.03 34.67
CA PRO A 109 -33.13 14.45 35.78
C PRO A 109 -31.73 15.06 35.87
N TRP A 110 -31.04 14.84 36.99
CA TRP A 110 -29.61 15.08 37.08
C TRP A 110 -28.91 14.10 36.12
N ILE A 111 -27.95 14.57 35.33
CA ILE A 111 -27.12 13.73 34.46
C ILE A 111 -25.66 14.19 34.57
N PRO A 112 -24.69 13.27 34.44
CA PRO A 112 -23.27 13.65 34.40
C PRO A 112 -22.99 14.47 33.14
N ILE A 113 -22.12 15.47 33.28
CA ILE A 113 -21.72 16.32 32.15
C ILE A 113 -20.41 15.77 31.60
N ILE A 114 -20.45 15.27 30.37
CA ILE A 114 -19.31 14.67 29.69
C ILE A 114 -18.98 15.52 28.48
N ALA A 115 -17.81 16.13 28.49
CA ALA A 115 -17.28 16.86 27.36
C ALA A 115 -16.37 15.95 26.53
N ILE A 116 -16.62 15.93 25.21
CA ILE A 116 -15.98 15.05 24.25
C ILE A 116 -15.13 15.87 23.31
N PHE A 117 -13.87 15.46 23.11
CA PHE A 117 -12.95 16.17 22.23
C PHE A 117 -12.07 15.20 21.42
N PRO A 118 -11.85 15.42 20.11
CA PRO A 118 -12.61 16.30 19.24
C PRO A 118 -13.98 15.70 18.92
N GLY A 119 -15.02 16.53 18.90
CA GLY A 119 -16.38 16.06 18.65
C GLY A 119 -17.45 17.13 18.85
N LYS A 120 -18.70 16.74 18.62
CA LYS A 120 -19.89 17.50 18.98
C LYS A 120 -20.57 16.84 20.17
N ASP A 121 -21.47 17.58 20.80
CA ASP A 121 -22.28 17.05 21.90
C ASP A 121 -23.04 15.78 21.44
N PRO A 122 -22.99 14.71 22.24
CA PRO A 122 -23.61 13.43 21.89
C PRO A 122 -25.13 13.52 21.88
N GLN A 123 -25.76 12.65 21.09
CA GLN A 123 -27.20 12.41 21.22
C GLN A 123 -27.45 11.57 22.47
N GLN A 124 -28.34 12.03 23.33
CA GLN A 124 -28.62 11.37 24.61
C GLN A 124 -30.04 10.78 24.67
N SER A 125 -30.16 9.55 25.18
CA SER A 125 -31.43 8.98 25.63
C SER A 125 -31.30 8.50 27.07
N ILE A 126 -32.36 8.71 27.85
CA ILE A 126 -32.35 8.48 29.29
C ILE A 126 -33.44 7.46 29.61
N HIS A 127 -33.07 6.41 30.33
CA HIS A 127 -33.97 5.37 30.77
C HIS A 127 -33.89 5.23 32.29
N VAL A 128 -35.03 4.95 32.90
CA VAL A 128 -35.15 4.70 34.35
C VAL A 128 -35.87 3.39 34.59
N ASP A 129 -35.28 2.57 35.45
CA ASP A 129 -35.99 1.45 36.06
C ASP A 129 -36.75 1.96 37.29
N PRO A 130 -38.09 1.97 37.25
CA PRO A 130 -38.92 2.56 38.32
C PRO A 130 -38.82 1.79 39.63
N LYS A 131 -38.53 0.48 39.61
CA LYS A 131 -38.48 -0.35 40.83
C LYS A 131 -37.22 -0.08 41.65
N THR A 132 -36.10 0.05 40.95
CA THR A 132 -34.78 0.14 41.56
C THR A 132 -34.28 1.58 41.64
N GLY A 133 -34.83 2.50 40.83
CA GLY A 133 -34.28 3.84 40.67
C GLY A 133 -32.98 3.85 39.86
N GLN A 134 -32.68 2.76 39.12
CA GLN A 134 -31.51 2.68 38.26
C GLN A 134 -31.69 3.56 37.03
N MET A 135 -30.79 4.51 36.87
CA MET A 135 -30.70 5.41 35.73
C MET A 135 -29.70 4.86 34.74
N THR A 136 -30.11 4.81 33.47
CA THR A 136 -29.24 4.46 32.35
C THR A 136 -29.26 5.57 31.31
N VAL A 137 -28.10 6.17 31.05
CA VAL A 137 -27.95 7.23 30.06
C VAL A 137 -27.13 6.70 28.89
N PHE A 138 -27.69 6.76 27.69
CA PHE A 138 -27.01 6.40 26.46
C PHE A 138 -26.51 7.66 25.78
N TYR A 139 -25.20 7.75 25.55
CA TYR A 139 -24.55 8.77 24.75
C TYR A 139 -24.14 8.16 23.41
N ARG A 140 -24.89 8.46 22.36
CA ARG A 140 -24.54 8.09 20.99
C ARG A 140 -23.61 9.15 20.40
N ILE A 141 -22.38 8.74 20.13
CA ILE A 141 -21.28 9.62 19.74
C ILE A 141 -20.91 9.31 18.30
N PHE A 142 -21.02 10.34 17.46
CA PHE A 142 -20.56 10.32 16.08
C PHE A 142 -19.51 11.41 15.93
N SER A 143 -18.25 11.02 15.70
CA SER A 143 -17.13 11.95 15.57
C SER A 143 -16.26 11.66 14.37
N GLN A 144 -15.65 12.73 13.85
CA GLN A 144 -14.59 12.69 12.85
C GLN A 144 -13.31 13.08 13.55
N LEU A 145 -12.44 12.09 13.76
CA LEU A 145 -11.22 12.28 14.53
C LEU A 145 -10.06 12.60 13.60
N PRO A 146 -9.35 13.73 13.79
CA PRO A 146 -8.09 13.97 13.14
C PRO A 146 -7.04 13.01 13.68
N CYS A 147 -6.21 12.49 12.79
CA CYS A 147 -5.17 11.53 13.13
C CYS A 147 -3.79 12.11 12.87
N PHE A 148 -2.86 11.79 13.75
CA PHE A 148 -1.47 12.17 13.66
C PHE A 148 -0.66 10.97 13.16
N ALA A 149 0.34 11.26 12.34
CA ALA A 149 1.29 10.27 11.85
C ALA A 149 2.63 10.93 11.60
N ASP A 150 3.69 10.16 11.78
CA ASP A 150 5.06 10.58 11.48
C ASP A 150 5.26 10.67 9.96
N SER A 151 5.21 11.88 9.40
CA SER A 151 5.31 12.09 7.95
C SER A 151 6.60 11.55 7.31
N TRP A 152 7.69 11.43 8.07
CA TRP A 152 8.94 10.87 7.56
C TRP A 152 8.81 9.37 7.21
N LYS A 153 7.87 8.64 7.83
CA LYS A 153 7.61 7.22 7.56
C LYS A 153 6.87 6.99 6.25
N TYR A 154 6.39 8.03 5.56
CA TYR A 154 5.62 7.90 4.32
C TYR A 154 6.31 6.98 3.30
N PRO A 155 5.62 5.95 2.76
CA PRO A 155 4.19 5.64 2.87
C PRO A 155 3.79 4.63 3.96
N PHE A 156 4.73 4.20 4.81
CA PHE A 156 4.54 3.12 5.80
C PHE A 156 4.08 3.65 7.16
N GLU A 157 3.30 4.71 7.16
CA GLU A 157 2.86 5.40 8.38
C GLU A 157 1.79 4.58 9.11
N LYS A 158 1.82 4.63 10.44
CA LYS A 158 0.71 4.25 11.32
C LYS A 158 0.05 5.53 11.83
N TYR A 159 -1.26 5.64 11.64
CA TYR A 159 -2.05 6.78 12.09
C TYR A 159 -2.55 6.50 13.50
N GLN A 160 -2.43 7.50 14.38
CA GLN A 160 -2.97 7.51 15.73
C GLN A 160 -4.01 8.63 15.85
N CYS A 161 -5.21 8.29 16.31
CA CYS A 161 -6.30 9.23 16.53
C CYS A 161 -6.81 9.07 17.95
N ASP A 162 -6.97 10.17 18.66
CA ASP A 162 -7.36 10.15 20.07
C ASP A 162 -8.73 10.81 20.24
N LEU A 163 -9.59 10.17 21.02
CA LEU A 163 -10.84 10.74 21.51
C LEU A 163 -10.78 10.84 23.03
N TYR A 164 -10.97 12.06 23.52
CA TYR A 164 -10.87 12.44 24.91
C TYR A 164 -12.27 12.59 25.51
N PHE A 165 -12.46 12.02 26.69
CA PHE A 165 -13.65 12.19 27.52
C PHE A 165 -13.27 12.88 28.81
N THR A 166 -13.90 14.01 29.06
CA THR A 166 -13.64 14.84 30.24
C THR A 166 -14.91 15.01 31.05
N THR A 167 -14.79 14.90 32.37
CA THR A 167 -15.87 15.02 33.34
C THR A 167 -15.56 16.11 34.37
N GLN A 168 -16.46 16.34 35.31
CA GLN A 168 -16.17 17.20 36.46
C GLN A 168 -15.06 16.60 37.33
N GLN A 169 -14.35 17.45 38.09
CA GLN A 169 -13.16 17.05 38.87
C GLN A 169 -13.44 15.97 39.93
N ASP A 170 -14.67 15.87 40.40
CA ASP A 170 -15.14 14.92 41.41
C ASP A 170 -15.88 13.71 40.81
N GLU A 171 -15.98 13.64 39.48
CA GLU A 171 -16.58 12.54 38.72
C GLU A 171 -15.50 11.73 38.00
N ARG A 172 -15.65 10.41 37.96
CA ARG A 172 -14.73 9.52 37.25
C ARG A 172 -15.48 8.51 36.41
N ILE A 173 -15.06 8.37 35.15
CA ILE A 173 -15.51 7.32 34.25
C ILE A 173 -14.77 6.04 34.60
N PHE A 174 -15.53 4.98 34.88
CA PHE A 174 -14.98 3.64 35.10
C PHE A 174 -15.56 2.70 34.05
N VAL A 175 -14.72 2.14 33.19
CA VAL A 175 -15.17 1.26 32.11
C VAL A 175 -15.32 -0.15 32.64
N ARG A 176 -16.57 -0.57 32.89
CA ARG A 176 -16.87 -1.92 33.36
C ARG A 176 -16.78 -2.95 32.24
N ARG A 177 -17.21 -2.57 31.04
CA ARG A 177 -17.27 -3.46 29.89
C ARG A 177 -17.06 -2.68 28.60
N MET A 178 -16.27 -3.28 27.71
CA MET A 178 -16.13 -2.83 26.34
C MET A 178 -16.60 -3.93 25.40
N ARG A 179 -17.42 -3.57 24.42
CA ARG A 179 -17.91 -4.46 23.36
C ARG A 179 -17.54 -3.87 22.01
N ASP A 180 -16.87 -4.68 21.20
CA ASP A 180 -16.63 -4.34 19.82
C ASP A 180 -17.74 -4.98 18.97
N LEU A 181 -18.63 -4.14 18.44
CA LEU A 181 -19.74 -4.54 17.57
C LEU A 181 -19.46 -4.25 16.09
N ARG A 182 -18.21 -3.86 15.77
CA ARG A 182 -17.79 -3.62 14.40
C ARG A 182 -17.73 -4.93 13.60
N PRO A 183 -17.87 -4.86 12.27
CA PRO A 183 -17.61 -6.01 11.41
C PRO A 183 -16.12 -6.43 11.43
N ASP A 184 -15.84 -7.72 11.21
CA ASP A 184 -14.48 -8.31 11.27
C ASP A 184 -13.43 -7.59 10.41
N ASN A 185 -13.85 -7.03 9.27
CA ASN A 185 -12.97 -6.25 8.39
C ASN A 185 -12.50 -4.92 9.02
N GLN A 186 -13.32 -4.31 9.87
CA GLN A 186 -12.97 -3.12 10.63
C GLN A 186 -12.14 -3.46 11.86
N ILE A 187 -12.46 -4.57 12.54
CA ILE A 187 -11.69 -5.05 13.69
C ILE A 187 -10.23 -5.32 13.31
N SER A 188 -10.01 -5.95 12.16
CA SER A 188 -8.66 -6.27 11.67
C SER A 188 -7.90 -5.07 11.10
N SER A 189 -8.57 -3.98 10.75
CA SER A 189 -7.93 -2.80 10.15
C SER A 189 -7.66 -1.67 11.13
N VAL A 190 -8.46 -1.58 12.20
CA VAL A 190 -8.38 -0.51 13.19
C VAL A 190 -8.29 -1.09 14.60
N GLU A 191 -7.11 -0.97 15.19
CA GLU A 191 -6.84 -1.31 16.58
C GLU A 191 -7.35 -0.20 17.50
N TYR A 192 -7.73 -0.54 18.72
CA TYR A 192 -8.07 0.44 19.75
C TYR A 192 -7.38 0.12 21.07
N LEU A 193 -7.10 1.15 21.85
CA LEU A 193 -6.60 1.08 23.22
C LEU A 193 -7.36 2.12 24.06
N THR A 194 -7.64 1.80 25.32
CA THR A 194 -8.32 2.72 26.24
C THR A 194 -7.47 2.96 27.45
N GLU A 195 -7.28 4.23 27.78
CA GLU A 195 -6.61 4.69 28.99
C GLU A 195 -7.64 5.41 29.85
N GLU A 196 -7.74 5.06 31.14
CA GLU A 196 -8.79 5.60 32.02
C GLU A 196 -8.33 6.79 32.88
N TRP A 197 -7.02 7.05 32.96
CA TRP A 197 -6.45 8.02 33.89
C TRP A 197 -5.37 8.89 33.24
N PRO A 198 -5.33 10.23 33.46
CA PRO A 198 -6.14 11.05 34.39
C PRO A 198 -7.53 11.45 33.89
N TYR A 199 -7.78 11.29 32.60
CA TYR A 199 -9.09 11.36 31.95
C TYR A 199 -9.18 10.16 31.00
N MET A 200 -10.39 9.80 30.59
CA MET A 200 -10.55 8.66 29.70
C MET A 200 -10.16 9.05 28.27
N VAL A 201 -9.23 8.30 27.68
CA VAL A 201 -8.77 8.44 26.30
C VAL A 201 -9.01 7.17 25.53
N PHE A 202 -9.57 7.31 24.34
CA PHE A 202 -9.78 6.24 23.40
C PHE A 202 -8.83 6.44 22.21
N HIS A 203 -7.76 5.64 22.19
CA HIS A 203 -6.75 5.64 21.14
C HIS A 203 -7.17 4.69 20.03
N LEU A 204 -7.16 5.17 18.80
CA LEU A 204 -7.45 4.41 17.59
C LEU A 204 -6.24 4.40 16.69
N PHE A 205 -5.86 3.22 16.22
CA PHE A 205 -4.70 3.04 15.35
C PHE A 205 -5.06 2.33 14.05
N PHE A 206 -4.56 2.82 12.93
CA PHE A 206 -4.69 2.13 11.65
C PHE A 206 -3.47 2.35 10.75
N ASN A 207 -3.21 1.38 9.88
CA ASN A 207 -2.05 1.42 8.98
C ASN A 207 -2.38 2.12 7.67
N SER A 208 -1.41 2.87 7.13
CA SER A 208 -1.51 3.48 5.80
C SER A 208 -1.60 2.43 4.68
N HIS A 209 -2.33 2.75 3.62
CA HIS A 209 -2.44 1.90 2.42
C HIS A 209 -1.21 2.02 1.50
N TRP A 210 -0.06 1.48 1.95
CA TRP A 210 1.21 1.55 1.23
C TRP A 210 1.28 0.74 -0.07
N HIS A 211 0.35 -0.20 -0.29
CA HIS A 211 0.33 -1.04 -1.51
C HIS A 211 0.27 -0.21 -2.80
N SER A 212 -0.44 0.92 -2.79
CA SER A 212 -0.51 1.83 -3.94
C SER A 212 0.86 2.40 -4.30
N SER A 213 1.64 2.83 -3.30
CA SER A 213 2.99 3.36 -3.52
C SER A 213 3.93 2.29 -4.09
N ILE A 214 3.77 1.01 -3.72
CA ILE A 214 4.57 -0.07 -4.32
C ILE A 214 4.33 -0.17 -5.81
N VAL A 215 3.08 -0.18 -6.23
CA VAL A 215 2.73 -0.31 -7.65
C VAL A 215 3.11 0.94 -8.45
N ASN A 216 2.97 2.13 -7.86
CA ASN A 216 3.15 3.39 -8.57
C ASN A 216 4.58 3.94 -8.55
N VAL A 217 5.38 3.62 -7.54
CA VAL A 217 6.71 4.20 -7.34
C VAL A 217 7.80 3.13 -7.28
N TYR A 218 7.71 2.20 -6.31
CA TYR A 218 8.80 1.24 -6.08
C TYR A 218 8.99 0.28 -7.25
N LEU A 219 7.92 -0.36 -7.73
CA LEU A 219 8.01 -1.34 -8.82
C LEU A 219 8.49 -0.70 -10.14
N PRO A 220 7.95 0.45 -10.61
CA PRO A 220 8.47 1.13 -11.78
C PRO A 220 9.94 1.53 -11.64
N SER A 221 10.36 2.01 -10.46
CA SER A 221 11.74 2.42 -10.22
C SER A 221 12.74 1.24 -10.31
N ILE A 222 12.36 0.07 -9.79
CA ILE A 222 13.16 -1.17 -9.89
C ILE A 222 13.25 -1.63 -11.35
N LEU A 223 12.14 -1.57 -12.10
CA LEU A 223 12.11 -1.93 -13.51
C LEU A 223 12.99 -1.00 -14.35
N ILE A 224 12.92 0.32 -14.12
CA ILE A 224 13.78 1.31 -14.78
C ILE A 224 15.25 0.99 -14.52
N PHE A 225 15.63 0.74 -13.26
CA PHE A 225 17.00 0.38 -12.91
C PHE A 225 17.44 -0.93 -13.61
N SER A 226 16.58 -1.94 -13.62
CA SER A 226 16.84 -3.23 -14.28
C SER A 226 17.08 -3.05 -15.78
N VAL A 227 16.27 -2.25 -16.46
CA VAL A 227 16.43 -1.94 -17.89
C VAL A 227 17.76 -1.23 -18.16
N VAL A 228 18.18 -0.30 -17.30
CA VAL A 228 19.48 0.38 -17.42
C VAL A 228 20.63 -0.61 -17.28
N ILE A 229 20.54 -1.54 -16.33
CA ILE A 229 21.53 -2.62 -16.17
C ILE A 229 21.57 -3.49 -17.43
N PHE A 230 20.44 -3.96 -17.96
CA PHE A 230 20.42 -4.76 -19.20
C PHE A 230 20.97 -3.99 -20.42
N ALA A 231 20.75 -2.67 -20.48
CA ALA A 231 21.30 -1.83 -21.54
C ALA A 231 22.84 -1.81 -21.53
N GLN A 232 23.49 -2.11 -20.40
CA GLN A 232 24.95 -2.19 -20.30
C GLN A 232 25.58 -3.26 -21.20
N TRP A 233 24.82 -4.26 -21.66
CA TRP A 233 25.27 -5.24 -22.65
C TRP A 233 25.11 -4.79 -24.10
N LYS A 234 24.50 -3.63 -24.36
CA LYS A 234 24.26 -3.11 -25.72
C LYS A 234 25.38 -2.16 -26.17
N ARG A 235 25.18 -1.51 -27.33
CA ARG A 235 26.14 -0.54 -27.88
C ARG A 235 26.14 0.74 -27.04
N ARG A 236 27.28 1.43 -26.95
CA ARG A 236 27.45 2.69 -26.17
C ARG A 236 26.36 3.74 -26.43
N LYS A 237 25.96 3.94 -27.70
CA LYS A 237 24.88 4.88 -28.04
C LYS A 237 23.56 4.52 -27.35
N ILE A 238 23.22 3.23 -27.30
CA ILE A 238 22.01 2.72 -26.65
C ILE A 238 22.13 2.85 -25.13
N GLN A 239 23.29 2.52 -24.55
CA GLN A 239 23.56 2.66 -23.11
C GLN A 239 23.26 4.08 -22.61
N ILE A 240 23.85 5.08 -23.27
CA ILE A 240 23.70 6.48 -22.88
C ILE A 240 22.25 6.95 -23.06
N ILE A 241 21.62 6.65 -24.20
CA ILE A 241 20.23 7.06 -24.48
C ILE A 241 19.28 6.47 -23.43
N VAL A 242 19.40 5.17 -23.13
CA VAL A 242 18.54 4.49 -22.14
C VAL A 242 18.79 5.03 -20.74
N CYS A 243 20.04 5.29 -20.36
CA CYS A 243 20.37 5.83 -19.04
C CYS A 243 19.87 7.27 -18.86
N VAL A 244 20.01 8.14 -19.87
CA VAL A 244 19.46 9.50 -19.83
C VAL A 244 17.93 9.49 -19.77
N ALA A 245 17.27 8.64 -20.57
CA ALA A 245 15.82 8.47 -20.51
C ALA A 245 15.36 7.99 -19.12
N ALA A 246 16.08 7.03 -18.52
CA ALA A 246 15.81 6.56 -17.17
C ALA A 246 15.95 7.68 -16.11
N LEU A 247 16.99 8.51 -16.20
CA LEU A 247 17.17 9.66 -15.30
C LEU A 247 16.00 10.65 -15.41
N ILE A 248 15.58 10.98 -16.64
CA ILE A 248 14.42 11.86 -16.86
C ILE A 248 13.16 11.24 -16.25
N SER A 249 12.92 9.94 -16.46
CA SER A 249 11.76 9.25 -15.86
C SER A 249 11.77 9.28 -14.33
N ILE A 250 12.93 9.07 -13.69
CA ILE A 250 13.04 9.15 -12.22
C ILE A 250 12.83 10.59 -11.73
N ILE A 251 13.35 11.61 -12.43
CA ILE A 251 13.14 13.02 -12.07
C ILE A 251 11.67 13.40 -12.20
N ILE A 252 10.98 12.98 -13.27
CA ILE A 252 9.54 13.21 -13.45
C ILE A 252 8.76 12.51 -12.35
N MET A 253 9.12 11.27 -12.03
CA MET A 253 8.47 10.50 -10.96
C MET A 253 8.72 11.09 -9.57
N GLN A 254 9.83 11.78 -9.35
CA GLN A 254 10.08 12.53 -8.11
C GLN A 254 9.29 13.84 -8.08
N ALA A 255 9.19 14.55 -9.21
CA ALA A 255 8.46 15.81 -9.33
C ALA A 255 6.92 15.64 -9.21
N SER A 256 6.39 14.47 -9.53
CA SER A 256 4.95 14.16 -9.42
C SER A 256 4.50 13.75 -8.01
N GLN A 257 5.43 13.62 -7.06
CA GLN A 257 5.12 13.16 -5.72
C GLN A 257 4.49 14.24 -4.85
N ARG A 258 3.73 13.80 -3.83
CA ARG A 258 3.16 14.70 -2.82
C ARG A 258 4.28 15.43 -2.10
N LYS A 259 4.10 16.73 -1.94
CA LYS A 259 5.01 17.56 -1.16
C LYS A 259 4.75 17.32 0.33
N TYR A 260 5.74 16.80 1.03
CA TYR A 260 5.81 16.79 2.47
C TYR A 260 6.85 17.83 2.93
N ASP A 261 6.64 18.41 4.10
CA ASP A 261 7.56 19.40 4.66
C ASP A 261 8.87 18.76 5.18
N GLN A 262 8.86 17.43 5.36
CA GLN A 262 9.98 16.63 5.85
C GLN A 262 10.41 15.59 4.82
N ILE A 263 11.67 15.17 4.89
CA ILE A 263 12.22 14.10 4.06
C ILE A 263 11.54 12.78 4.41
N THR A 264 11.00 12.11 3.39
CA THR A 264 10.29 10.84 3.56
C THR A 264 11.16 9.62 3.24
N MET A 265 10.74 8.45 3.70
CA MET A 265 11.30 7.16 3.31
C MET A 265 11.25 6.95 1.78
N GLN A 266 10.15 7.38 1.15
CA GLN A 266 10.03 7.36 -0.30
C GLN A 266 11.08 8.25 -1.01
N ASP A 267 11.36 9.43 -0.47
CA ASP A 267 12.40 10.32 -1.01
C ASP A 267 13.79 9.69 -0.90
N LEU A 268 14.08 9.04 0.22
CA LEU A 268 15.34 8.31 0.43
C LEU A 268 15.51 7.21 -0.63
N TRP A 269 14.46 6.44 -0.90
CA TRP A 269 14.44 5.43 -1.95
C TRP A 269 14.73 6.02 -3.34
N MET A 270 13.99 7.05 -3.71
CA MET A 270 14.10 7.72 -5.01
C MET A 270 15.47 8.35 -5.21
N THR A 271 16.00 9.01 -4.18
CA THR A 271 17.34 9.61 -4.19
C THR A 271 18.41 8.55 -4.32
N GLY A 272 18.26 7.42 -3.63
CA GLY A 272 19.15 6.27 -3.76
C GLY A 272 19.20 5.77 -5.20
N ILE A 273 18.06 5.56 -5.85
CA ILE A 273 18.01 5.12 -7.26
C ILE A 273 18.64 6.17 -8.18
N LEU A 274 18.33 7.45 -7.98
CA LEU A 274 18.89 8.55 -8.77
C LEU A 274 20.43 8.54 -8.70
N LEU A 275 21.00 8.41 -7.51
CA LEU A 275 22.46 8.39 -7.30
C LEU A 275 23.11 7.19 -8.01
N HIS A 276 22.50 6.01 -7.95
CA HIS A 276 23.00 4.84 -8.66
C HIS A 276 22.92 5.01 -10.19
N LEU A 277 21.86 5.61 -10.72
CA LEU A 277 21.75 5.90 -12.15
C LEU A 277 22.80 6.92 -12.61
N ILE A 278 23.05 7.97 -11.83
CA ILE A 278 24.13 8.93 -12.09
C ILE A 278 25.47 8.20 -12.09
N ALA A 279 25.74 7.33 -11.11
CA ALA A 279 26.97 6.56 -11.06
C ALA A 279 27.15 5.67 -12.31
N ILE A 280 26.11 4.99 -12.77
CA ILE A 280 26.14 4.20 -14.02
C ILE A 280 26.45 5.11 -15.22
N LEU A 281 25.80 6.27 -15.33
CA LEU A 281 26.06 7.23 -16.41
C LEU A 281 27.52 7.70 -16.39
N THR A 282 28.07 8.02 -15.21
CA THR A 282 29.48 8.42 -15.10
C THR A 282 30.43 7.33 -15.59
N ILE A 283 30.17 6.06 -15.26
CA ILE A 283 30.95 4.92 -15.77
C ILE A 283 30.85 4.84 -17.30
N ASP A 284 29.66 5.03 -17.87
CA ASP A 284 29.42 4.98 -19.32
C ASP A 284 30.11 6.11 -20.10
N LEU A 285 30.32 7.26 -19.44
CA LEU A 285 31.05 8.39 -19.98
C LEU A 285 32.57 8.20 -19.87
N VAL A 286 33.05 7.74 -18.71
CA VAL A 286 34.49 7.62 -18.40
C VAL A 286 35.14 6.40 -19.06
N LEU A 287 34.48 5.23 -19.04
CA LEU A 287 35.09 3.99 -19.54
C LEU A 287 34.69 3.71 -20.99
N PRO A 288 35.66 3.61 -21.93
CA PRO A 288 35.37 3.23 -23.30
C PRO A 288 34.83 1.79 -23.34
N SER A 289 33.68 1.61 -23.99
CA SER A 289 32.94 0.33 -23.99
C SER A 289 33.59 -0.79 -24.82
N ARG A 290 34.71 -0.55 -25.50
CA ARG A 290 35.32 -1.48 -26.46
C ARG A 290 36.83 -1.59 -26.26
N ARG A 291 37.32 -2.83 -26.21
CA ARG A 291 38.72 -3.14 -26.51
C ARG A 291 38.78 -3.54 -27.99
N ILE A 292 39.45 -2.76 -28.82
CA ILE A 292 39.73 -3.17 -30.20
C ILE A 292 40.92 -4.14 -30.12
N ILE A 293 40.66 -5.44 -30.28
CA ILE A 293 41.74 -6.43 -30.38
C ILE A 293 42.07 -6.57 -31.87
N TYR A 294 43.29 -6.19 -32.24
CA TYR A 294 43.78 -6.37 -33.60
C TYR A 294 44.40 -7.77 -33.69
N THR A 295 43.69 -8.72 -34.30
CA THR A 295 44.28 -10.01 -34.69
C THR A 295 44.78 -9.89 -36.12
N THR A 296 46.10 -9.79 -36.30
CA THR A 296 46.73 -9.92 -37.63
C THR A 296 46.92 -11.40 -37.93
N PHE A 297 46.15 -11.94 -38.88
CA PHE A 297 46.44 -13.26 -39.46
C PHE A 297 47.64 -13.11 -40.40
N HIS A 298 48.80 -13.63 -39.99
CA HIS A 298 49.90 -13.88 -40.92
C HIS A 298 49.52 -15.10 -41.74
N SER A 299 49.39 -14.97 -43.06
CA SER A 299 49.19 -16.11 -43.96
C SER A 299 50.49 -16.91 -44.05
N SER A 300 50.79 -17.72 -43.03
CA SER A 300 51.82 -18.73 -43.11
C SER A 300 51.34 -19.82 -44.06
N SER A 301 52.04 -19.90 -45.19
CA SER A 301 51.96 -20.90 -46.22
C SER A 301 51.74 -22.33 -45.70
N ARG A 302 50.88 -23.05 -46.43
CA ARG A 302 50.76 -24.51 -46.54
C ARG A 302 51.98 -25.27 -46.01
N ILE A 303 51.80 -26.01 -44.91
CA ILE A 303 52.52 -27.26 -44.68
C ILE A 303 51.48 -28.30 -44.25
N SER A 304 51.27 -29.28 -45.11
CA SER A 304 50.39 -30.43 -44.93
C SER A 304 50.82 -31.25 -43.70
N PRO A 305 49.90 -31.74 -42.85
CA PRO A 305 50.26 -32.74 -41.85
C PRO A 305 50.37 -34.11 -42.54
N LYS A 306 51.60 -34.60 -42.71
CA LYS A 306 51.85 -36.02 -42.99
C LYS A 306 51.62 -36.82 -41.71
N TYR A 307 50.84 -37.87 -41.86
CA TYR A 307 50.58 -38.92 -40.88
C TYR A 307 51.83 -39.77 -40.57
N SER A 308 51.75 -40.45 -39.41
CA SER A 308 52.41 -41.71 -39.03
C SER A 308 53.63 -41.62 -38.08
N PRO A 309 53.97 -42.68 -37.33
CA PRO A 309 53.29 -43.13 -36.12
C PRO A 309 54.28 -43.31 -34.94
N SER A 310 53.76 -43.56 -33.74
CA SER A 310 54.56 -44.00 -32.58
C SER A 310 55.32 -45.31 -32.84
N PRO A 311 56.43 -45.52 -32.12
CA PRO A 311 56.59 -46.78 -31.42
C PRO A 311 56.92 -46.60 -29.94
N ALA A 312 56.44 -47.58 -29.20
CA ALA A 312 56.68 -47.85 -27.79
C ALA A 312 58.18 -47.87 -27.42
N ARG A 313 58.49 -47.73 -26.11
CA ARG A 313 58.83 -48.88 -25.24
C ARG A 313 59.60 -48.45 -23.97
N ASN A 314 59.17 -49.03 -22.85
CA ASN A 314 59.91 -49.44 -21.64
C ASN A 314 60.17 -48.47 -20.45
N ARG A 315 59.37 -48.71 -19.39
CA ARG A 315 59.71 -49.51 -18.18
C ARG A 315 60.98 -49.08 -17.39
N ARG A 316 60.77 -48.51 -16.19
CA ARG A 316 61.40 -49.02 -14.95
C ARG A 316 60.63 -48.61 -13.70
N LYS A 317 60.58 -49.58 -12.78
CA LYS A 317 59.85 -49.65 -11.51
C LYS A 317 60.60 -48.94 -10.38
N HIS A 318 59.89 -48.46 -9.36
CA HIS A 318 60.18 -48.82 -7.96
C HIS A 318 58.92 -48.69 -7.09
N SER A 319 58.75 -49.68 -6.21
CA SER A 319 57.64 -49.92 -5.28
C SER A 319 57.77 -49.12 -3.98
N ILE A 320 56.67 -48.96 -3.23
CA ILE A 320 56.43 -49.56 -1.89
C ILE A 320 55.07 -49.07 -1.33
N ASP A 321 54.20 -50.07 -1.13
CA ASP A 321 53.29 -50.42 -0.01
C ASP A 321 52.05 -49.65 0.49
N HIS A 322 51.04 -50.51 0.72
CA HIS A 322 49.92 -50.54 1.69
C HIS A 322 48.81 -49.48 1.55
N SER A 323 47.51 -49.77 1.68
CA SER A 323 46.76 -50.92 2.21
C SER A 323 45.28 -50.85 1.77
N GLU A 324 44.70 -52.02 1.50
CA GLU A 324 43.34 -52.51 1.84
C GLU A 324 42.03 -51.82 1.41
N GLN A 325 41.10 -52.74 1.05
CA GLN A 325 39.63 -52.72 1.08
C GLN A 325 38.85 -52.32 -0.21
N SER A 326 38.45 -53.38 -0.91
CA SER A 326 37.24 -53.54 -1.75
C SER A 326 36.17 -54.30 -0.90
N PRO A 327 34.86 -54.44 -1.27
CA PRO A 327 34.38 -54.54 -2.65
C PRO A 327 32.93 -54.07 -3.01
N LEU A 328 32.69 -54.04 -4.34
CA LEU A 328 31.47 -54.42 -5.09
C LEU A 328 30.10 -53.74 -4.77
N MET A 329 29.51 -53.05 -5.76
CA MET A 329 28.54 -53.64 -6.72
C MET A 329 27.94 -52.61 -7.70
N ARG A 330 27.67 -53.08 -8.92
CA ARG A 330 26.81 -52.46 -9.96
C ARG A 330 25.37 -52.31 -9.45
N TYR A 331 24.63 -51.31 -9.94
CA TYR A 331 23.34 -51.47 -10.66
C TYR A 331 22.89 -50.11 -11.24
N SER A 332 22.46 -50.11 -12.49
CA SER A 332 21.57 -49.10 -13.11
C SER A 332 20.16 -49.73 -13.23
N PRO A 333 19.13 -49.02 -13.74
CA PRO A 333 18.44 -47.78 -13.35
C PRO A 333 16.95 -48.12 -12.96
N PRO A 334 15.95 -47.18 -12.85
CA PRO A 334 15.30 -46.61 -14.04
C PRO A 334 14.63 -45.20 -13.91
N SER A 335 14.29 -44.71 -15.10
CA SER A 335 13.40 -43.63 -15.52
C SER A 335 12.02 -43.60 -14.83
N ILE A 336 11.55 -42.41 -14.44
CA ILE A 336 10.12 -42.10 -14.26
C ILE A 336 9.80 -40.76 -14.95
N ARG A 337 8.91 -40.81 -15.96
CA ARG A 337 8.15 -39.68 -16.53
C ARG A 337 7.06 -39.23 -15.55
N PRO A 338 6.56 -38.01 -15.70
CA PRO A 338 5.12 -37.80 -15.69
C PRO A 338 4.60 -37.18 -17.00
N LYS A 339 3.46 -37.71 -17.46
CA LYS A 339 2.52 -37.05 -18.39
C LYS A 339 1.93 -35.81 -17.72
N PRO A 340 1.42 -34.86 -18.53
CA PRO A 340 0.09 -34.35 -18.27
C PRO A 340 -0.85 -34.57 -19.46
N ILE A 341 -2.06 -35.01 -19.11
CA ILE A 341 -3.25 -35.08 -19.95
C ILE A 341 -3.84 -33.66 -19.98
N GLY A 342 -4.24 -33.20 -21.17
CA GLY A 342 -4.93 -31.93 -21.39
C GLY A 342 -6.34 -31.90 -20.77
N GLY A 343 -7.08 -30.83 -20.84
CA GLY A 343 -6.89 -29.51 -21.43
C GLY A 343 -8.19 -28.73 -21.23
N GLN A 344 -8.16 -27.42 -21.47
CA GLN A 344 -9.25 -26.72 -22.15
C GLN A 344 -8.83 -25.27 -22.40
N SER A 345 -8.91 -24.89 -23.66
CA SER A 345 -8.68 -23.56 -24.19
C SER A 345 -10.04 -22.88 -24.30
N VAL A 346 -10.17 -21.65 -23.80
CA VAL A 346 -11.19 -20.70 -24.26
C VAL A 346 -10.52 -19.35 -24.46
N TYR A 347 -10.73 -18.81 -25.65
CA TYR A 347 -10.07 -17.64 -26.22
C TYR A 347 -10.54 -16.33 -25.58
N ALA A 348 -9.59 -15.43 -25.37
CA ALA A 348 -9.85 -14.01 -25.14
C ALA A 348 -10.10 -13.30 -26.48
N TYR A 349 -11.24 -12.63 -26.58
CA TYR A 349 -11.53 -11.58 -27.56
C TYR A 349 -11.86 -10.32 -26.76
N VAL A 350 -10.99 -9.30 -26.78
CA VAL A 350 -11.43 -7.90 -26.79
C VAL A 350 -10.37 -7.10 -27.53
N ASN A 351 -10.79 -6.53 -28.65
CA ASN A 351 -10.15 -5.44 -29.36
C ASN A 351 -11.32 -4.57 -29.90
N PRO A 352 -11.09 -3.37 -30.44
CA PRO A 352 -11.07 -2.10 -29.71
C PRO A 352 -12.14 -1.12 -30.26
N ALA A 353 -12.00 0.16 -29.90
CA ALA A 353 -12.48 1.37 -30.61
C ALA A 353 -13.62 2.16 -29.95
N VAL A 354 -13.27 3.38 -29.50
CA VAL A 354 -13.95 4.68 -29.70
C VAL A 354 -12.76 5.68 -29.65
N THR A 355 -12.45 6.51 -30.65
CA THR A 355 -13.26 7.65 -31.15
C THR A 355 -12.68 8.14 -32.50
N GLU A 356 -13.53 8.32 -33.51
CA GLU A 356 -13.37 9.20 -34.68
C GLU A 356 -14.16 10.51 -34.43
N PRO A 357 -14.18 11.54 -35.31
CA PRO A 357 -13.17 12.08 -36.24
C PRO A 357 -13.11 13.63 -36.17
N HIS A 358 -12.21 14.28 -36.92
CA HIS A 358 -12.54 15.58 -37.55
C HIS A 358 -11.65 15.88 -38.77
N ASN A 359 -12.34 16.34 -39.81
CA ASN A 359 -11.91 16.64 -41.17
C ASN A 359 -10.93 17.82 -41.28
N SER A 360 -10.05 17.79 -42.29
CA SER A 360 -9.84 18.91 -43.23
C SER A 360 -8.88 18.55 -44.39
N ALA A 361 -9.43 18.53 -45.60
CA ALA A 361 -8.77 18.94 -46.85
C ALA A 361 -9.18 20.42 -47.12
N PRO A 362 -8.73 21.18 -48.16
CA PRO A 362 -8.07 20.70 -49.40
C PRO A 362 -7.04 21.65 -50.11
N LEU A 363 -6.53 21.18 -51.26
CA LEU A 363 -5.96 21.90 -52.45
C LEU A 363 -4.53 22.51 -52.37
N PRO A 364 -3.82 22.77 -53.50
CA PRO A 364 -4.28 22.85 -54.91
C PRO A 364 -3.44 22.13 -56.01
N GLY A 365 -4.11 21.81 -57.13
CA GLY A 365 -3.98 22.49 -58.44
C GLY A 365 -2.66 22.53 -59.23
N GLU A 366 -2.66 21.74 -60.31
CA GLU A 366 -2.31 22.06 -61.72
C GLU A 366 -0.86 22.24 -62.25
N ASP A 367 -0.70 21.54 -63.39
CA ASP A 367 0.08 21.80 -64.62
C ASP A 367 1.59 21.53 -64.75
N GLY A 368 1.90 20.69 -65.77
CA GLY A 368 2.97 21.04 -66.72
C GLY A 368 3.92 19.91 -67.19
N GLN A 369 3.57 19.29 -68.32
CA GLN A 369 4.46 18.89 -69.44
C GLN A 369 5.52 17.75 -69.29
N SER A 370 5.13 16.58 -69.82
CA SER A 370 5.73 15.87 -70.97
C SER A 370 7.10 16.32 -71.50
N ILE A 371 8.06 15.38 -71.64
CA ILE A 371 8.73 15.01 -72.91
C ILE A 371 9.41 13.62 -72.76
N SER A 372 9.23 12.85 -73.83
CA SER A 372 9.70 11.52 -74.22
C SER A 372 11.23 11.38 -74.33
N ASP A 373 11.79 10.17 -74.16
CA ASP A 373 12.32 9.38 -75.29
C ASP A 373 13.10 8.09 -74.91
N ALA A 374 12.65 7.00 -75.56
CA ALA A 374 13.38 5.97 -76.30
C ALA A 374 14.53 5.13 -75.69
N LEU A 375 14.13 3.88 -75.43
CA LEU A 375 14.76 2.57 -75.69
C LEU A 375 15.82 2.42 -76.82
N LEU A 376 16.69 1.40 -76.59
CA LEU A 376 17.20 0.33 -77.48
C LEU A 376 18.68 0.33 -77.97
N ILE A 377 19.31 -0.82 -77.62
CA ILE A 377 20.32 -1.64 -78.33
C ILE A 377 21.74 -1.08 -78.48
N ARG A 378 22.71 -1.78 -77.86
CA ARG A 378 23.81 -2.42 -78.63
C ARG A 378 24.57 -3.49 -77.84
N SER A 379 24.49 -4.72 -78.34
CA SER A 379 25.48 -5.77 -78.11
C SER A 379 26.76 -5.44 -78.89
N GLN A 380 27.94 -5.70 -78.34
CA GLN A 380 29.04 -6.35 -79.06
C GLN A 380 30.23 -6.66 -78.15
N THR A 381 30.68 -7.90 -78.30
CA THR A 381 31.95 -8.52 -78.00
C THR A 381 33.18 -7.65 -78.33
N SER A 382 34.24 -7.71 -77.51
CA SER A 382 35.58 -8.16 -77.92
C SER A 382 36.68 -7.96 -76.87
N ARG A 383 37.45 -9.04 -76.70
CA ARG A 383 38.91 -9.13 -76.47
C ARG A 383 39.50 -8.89 -75.08
N ALA A 384 40.05 -9.99 -74.59
CA ALA A 384 41.07 -10.10 -73.58
C ALA A 384 42.30 -9.23 -73.90
N PHE A 385 42.79 -8.55 -72.87
CA PHE A 385 44.18 -8.13 -72.76
C PHE A 385 44.69 -8.54 -71.38
N SER A 386 45.72 -9.39 -71.40
CA SER A 386 46.50 -9.81 -70.26
C SER A 386 47.25 -8.61 -69.69
N SER A 387 46.97 -8.24 -68.43
CA SER A 387 47.93 -7.49 -67.62
C SER A 387 47.94 -8.07 -66.20
N SER A 388 49.12 -8.44 -65.75
CA SER A 388 49.38 -9.00 -64.43
C SER A 388 49.11 -7.96 -63.35
N SER A 389 47.98 -8.12 -62.63
CA SER A 389 47.68 -7.35 -61.43
C SER A 389 48.60 -7.79 -60.27
N PRO A 390 49.14 -6.86 -59.44
CA PRO A 390 49.85 -7.22 -58.22
C PRO A 390 48.91 -7.97 -57.25
N PRO A 391 49.46 -8.81 -56.35
CA PRO A 391 48.66 -9.62 -55.45
C PRO A 391 47.74 -8.73 -54.59
N PRO A 392 46.49 -9.16 -54.32
CA PRO A 392 45.58 -8.40 -53.48
C PRO A 392 46.21 -8.22 -52.09
N PRO A 393 46.13 -7.01 -51.49
CA PRO A 393 46.63 -6.79 -50.14
C PRO A 393 45.93 -7.75 -49.17
N PRO A 394 46.61 -8.19 -48.10
CA PRO A 394 46.06 -9.15 -47.16
C PRO A 394 44.71 -8.64 -46.63
N ILE A 395 43.66 -9.43 -46.84
CA ILE A 395 42.32 -9.15 -46.34
C ILE A 395 42.41 -9.15 -44.81
N LYS A 396 42.55 -7.97 -44.21
CA LYS A 396 42.40 -7.76 -42.77
C LYS A 396 40.94 -8.01 -42.43
N ARG A 397 40.57 -9.25 -42.14
CA ARG A 397 39.24 -9.57 -41.63
C ARG A 397 39.17 -9.11 -40.17
N GLN A 398 38.63 -7.91 -39.96
CA GLN A 398 38.43 -7.33 -38.63
C GLN A 398 37.28 -8.06 -37.93
N ILE A 399 37.59 -9.10 -37.16
CA ILE A 399 36.61 -9.73 -36.27
C ILE A 399 36.51 -8.83 -35.03
N THR A 400 35.48 -7.99 -34.99
CA THR A 400 35.17 -7.17 -33.80
C THR A 400 34.36 -8.01 -32.83
N GLU A 401 35.04 -8.73 -31.94
CA GLU A 401 34.35 -9.32 -30.79
C GLU A 401 33.89 -8.20 -29.83
N VAL A 402 32.59 -8.14 -29.60
CA VAL A 402 31.97 -7.15 -28.71
C VAL A 402 32.01 -7.70 -27.28
N THR A 403 33.16 -7.61 -26.61
CA THR A 403 33.26 -7.96 -25.20
C THR A 403 33.35 -6.69 -24.35
N ILE A 404 32.53 -6.60 -23.30
CA ILE A 404 32.66 -5.54 -22.28
C ILE A 404 34.06 -5.66 -21.68
N GLY A 405 34.83 -4.58 -21.71
CA GLY A 405 36.17 -4.54 -21.11
C GLY A 405 36.14 -4.92 -19.62
N THR A 406 37.14 -5.67 -19.18
CA THR A 406 37.23 -6.20 -17.80
C THR A 406 37.07 -5.10 -16.74
N LYS A 407 37.67 -3.92 -16.96
CA LYS A 407 37.52 -2.76 -16.07
C LYS A 407 36.07 -2.29 -15.93
N LYS A 408 35.31 -2.21 -17.05
CA LYS A 408 33.89 -1.84 -17.03
C LYS A 408 33.03 -2.91 -16.36
N ARG A 409 33.34 -4.21 -16.56
CA ARG A 409 32.65 -5.31 -15.86
C ARG A 409 32.81 -5.20 -14.35
N ILE A 410 34.05 -4.99 -13.88
CA ILE A 410 34.33 -4.84 -12.45
C ILE A 410 33.58 -3.64 -11.88
N ALA A 411 33.65 -2.48 -12.55
CA ALA A 411 32.98 -1.26 -12.07
C ALA A 411 31.44 -1.41 -12.01
N LEU A 412 30.82 -2.03 -13.03
CA LEU A 412 29.38 -2.33 -13.02
C LEU A 412 29.01 -3.35 -11.94
N SER A 413 29.87 -4.35 -11.69
CA SER A 413 29.67 -5.30 -10.61
C SER A 413 29.69 -4.63 -9.24
N VAL A 414 30.59 -3.65 -9.03
CA VAL A 414 30.64 -2.87 -7.79
C VAL A 414 29.36 -2.07 -7.60
N ILE A 415 28.87 -1.36 -8.63
CA ILE A 415 27.59 -0.63 -8.53
C ILE A 415 26.44 -1.57 -8.22
N LEU A 416 26.38 -2.75 -8.85
CA LEU A 416 25.31 -3.71 -8.61
C LEU A 416 25.32 -4.20 -7.15
N VAL A 417 26.51 -4.46 -6.59
CA VAL A 417 26.66 -4.87 -5.18
C VAL A 417 26.23 -3.73 -4.24
N VAL A 418 26.61 -2.48 -4.53
CA VAL A 418 26.20 -1.32 -3.73
C VAL A 418 24.69 -1.12 -3.80
N TYR A 419 24.08 -1.27 -4.97
CA TYR A 419 22.62 -1.21 -5.14
C TYR A 419 21.90 -2.33 -4.37
N ALA A 420 22.42 -3.56 -4.42
CA ALA A 420 21.86 -4.68 -3.66
C ALA A 420 21.97 -4.44 -2.14
N ALA A 421 23.09 -3.91 -1.67
CA ALA A 421 23.28 -3.54 -0.27
C ALA A 421 22.31 -2.42 0.15
N PHE A 422 22.15 -1.38 -0.68
CA PHE A 422 21.17 -0.31 -0.48
C PHE A 422 19.75 -0.88 -0.39
N PHE A 423 19.34 -1.71 -1.36
CA PHE A 423 18.04 -2.36 -1.39
C PHE A 423 17.76 -3.16 -0.12
N ILE A 424 18.71 -4.02 0.29
CA ILE A 424 18.58 -4.84 1.50
C ILE A 424 18.48 -3.96 2.74
N SER A 425 19.33 -2.93 2.85
CA SER A 425 19.29 -2.00 3.99
C SER A 425 17.97 -1.25 4.08
N TYR A 426 17.40 -0.85 2.93
CA TYR A 426 16.10 -0.21 2.85
C TYR A 426 14.97 -1.16 3.26
N CYS A 427 15.00 -2.41 2.78
CA CYS A 427 14.02 -3.42 3.18
C CYS A 427 14.08 -3.72 4.69
N ILE A 428 15.27 -3.79 5.29
CA ILE A 428 15.43 -3.95 6.74
C ILE A 428 14.84 -2.74 7.49
N LEU A 429 15.11 -1.53 7.02
CA LEU A 429 14.56 -0.31 7.62
C LEU A 429 13.03 -0.27 7.53
N VAL A 430 12.46 -0.62 6.37
CA VAL A 430 10.99 -0.74 6.20
C VAL A 430 10.42 -1.80 7.14
N PHE A 431 11.06 -2.97 7.25
CA PHE A 431 10.63 -4.02 8.17
C PHE A 431 10.67 -3.56 9.62
N PHE A 432 11.70 -2.81 10.02
CA PHE A 432 11.81 -2.23 11.36
C PHE A 432 10.69 -1.20 11.62
N VAL A 433 10.39 -0.33 10.65
CA VAL A 433 9.30 0.65 10.75
C VAL A 433 7.93 -0.04 10.82
N LEU A 434 7.73 -1.13 10.10
CA LEU A 434 6.48 -1.90 10.15
C LEU A 434 6.34 -2.74 11.42
N SER A 435 7.45 -3.14 12.05
CA SER A 435 7.45 -4.00 13.24
C SER A 435 7.38 -3.22 14.56
N ASN A 436 7.85 -1.97 14.59
CA ASN A 436 7.75 -1.09 15.75
C ASN A 436 6.65 -0.05 15.49
N PRO A 437 5.40 -0.34 15.92
CA PRO A 437 4.27 0.57 15.75
C PRO A 437 4.49 1.92 16.43
#